data_AF-A0A7K0Q0H3-F1
#
_entry.id   AF-A0A7K0Q0H3-F1
#
_cell.length_a   1.000
_cell.length_b   1.000
_cell.length_c   1.000
_cell.angle_alpha   90.00
_cell.angle_beta   90.00
_cell.angle_gamma   90.00
#
_symmetry.space_group_name_H-M   'P 1'
#
loop_
_entity.id
_entity.type
_entity.pdbx_description
1 polymer ?
#
loop_
_entity_poly.entity_id
_entity_poly.type
_entity_poly.pdbx_seq_one_letter_code
_entity_poly.pdbx_strand_id
1 'polypeptide(L)'
;DDYQTTIRVSGAADREQERYPLLEEHLEVDLSGLSEAEVAKLKTIVERSIDKVCTVGRTLKSGTEVTFEVVDEPLARREFGTDAARA
;
A
#
# COMPACT_ATOMS: atom_id res chain seq x y z
N ASP A 1 10.86 -15.80 -10.93
CA ASP A 1 9.51 -15.42 -11.35
C ASP A 1 9.20 -14.02 -10.93
N ASP A 2 8.65 -13.29 -11.88
CA ASP A 2 8.14 -11.94 -11.69
C ASP A 2 6.63 -12.03 -11.45
N TYR A 3 6.07 -11.06 -10.74
CA TYR A 3 4.64 -10.92 -10.52
C TYR A 3 4.22 -9.48 -10.82
N GLN A 4 2.98 -9.31 -11.26
CA GLN A 4 2.40 -7.98 -11.46
C GLN A 4 1.84 -7.48 -10.13
N THR A 5 2.10 -6.21 -9.81
CA THR A 5 1.57 -5.56 -8.61
C THR A 5 1.44 -4.07 -8.84
N THR A 6 0.52 -3.43 -8.14
CA THR A 6 0.38 -1.98 -8.08
C THR A 6 0.60 -1.51 -6.65
N ILE A 7 1.43 -0.48 -6.46
CA ILE A 7 1.47 0.27 -5.21
C ILE A 7 0.59 1.50 -5.38
N ARG A 8 -0.52 1.55 -4.65
CA ARG A 8 -1.37 2.75 -4.58
C ARG A 8 -1.05 3.51 -3.30
N VAL A 9 -0.82 4.81 -3.43
CA VAL A 9 -0.62 5.70 -2.28
C VAL A 9 -1.63 6.83 -2.36
N SER A 10 -2.33 7.08 -1.27
CA SER A 10 -3.33 8.14 -1.19
C SER A 10 -3.30 8.83 0.17
N GLY A 11 -3.87 10.02 0.26
CA GLY A 11 -3.94 10.76 1.52
C GLY A 11 -4.58 12.14 1.31
N ALA A 12 -5.34 12.59 2.31
CA ALA A 12 -5.93 13.93 2.28
C ALA A 12 -4.86 14.99 2.56
N ALA A 13 -4.69 15.96 1.67
CA ALA A 13 -3.78 17.07 1.91
C ALA A 13 -4.35 18.05 2.94
N ASP A 14 -3.58 18.35 3.98
CA ASP A 14 -3.76 19.54 4.81
C ASP A 14 -3.13 20.73 4.07
N ARG A 15 -3.98 21.56 3.48
CA ARG A 15 -3.57 22.72 2.69
C ARG A 15 -3.18 23.93 3.53
N GLU A 16 -3.60 24.00 4.79
CA GLU A 16 -3.19 25.10 5.66
C GLU A 16 -1.74 24.92 6.11
N GLN A 17 -1.36 23.68 6.40
CA GLN A 17 0.00 23.33 6.81
C GLN A 17 0.91 22.89 5.65
N GLU A 18 0.35 22.74 4.44
CA GLU A 18 1.00 22.22 3.23
C GLU A 18 1.66 20.85 3.49
N ARG A 19 0.90 19.92 4.07
CA ARG A 19 1.36 18.58 4.45
C ARG A 19 0.32 17.50 4.16
N TYR A 20 0.77 16.26 4.08
CA TYR A 20 -0.10 15.09 4.21
C TYR A 20 0.09 14.56 5.64
N PRO A 21 -0.94 14.63 6.52
CA PRO A 21 -0.81 14.11 7.87
C PRO A 21 -0.84 12.57 7.91
N LEU A 22 -1.51 11.96 6.94
CA LEU A 22 -1.63 10.51 6.76
C LEU A 22 -1.48 10.17 5.28
N LEU A 23 -0.64 9.17 5.01
CA LEU A 23 -0.57 8.48 3.73
C LEU A 23 -0.95 7.01 3.93
N GLU A 24 -1.85 6.53 3.08
CA GLU A 24 -2.33 5.16 3.06
C GLU A 24 -1.77 4.46 1.82
N GLU A 25 -0.97 3.42 2.03
CA GLU A 25 -0.32 2.64 0.98
C GLU A 25 -0.96 1.24 0.84
N HIS A 26 -1.38 0.88 -0.37
CA HIS A 26 -1.89 -0.46 -0.67
C HIS A 26 -1.00 -1.16 -1.70
N LEU A 27 -0.52 -2.35 -1.33
CA LEU A 27 0.09 -3.32 -2.26
C LEU A 27 -1.04 -4.17 -2.85
N GLU A 28 -1.44 -3.83 -4.08
CA GLU A 28 -2.43 -4.57 -4.85
C GLU A 28 -1.73 -5.69 -5.61
N VAL A 29 -2.03 -6.94 -5.25
CA VAL A 29 -1.39 -8.12 -5.86
C VAL A 29 -2.38 -9.27 -5.93
N ASP A 30 -2.27 -10.11 -6.96
CA ASP A 30 -3.14 -11.28 -7.10
C ASP A 30 -2.80 -12.32 -6.01
N LEU A 31 -3.77 -12.56 -5.12
CA LEU A 31 -3.65 -13.53 -4.03
C LEU A 31 -4.41 -14.84 -4.31
N SER A 32 -5.07 -14.97 -5.46
CA SER A 32 -5.98 -16.09 -5.77
C SER A 32 -5.30 -17.47 -5.77
N GLY A 33 -3.97 -17.50 -5.97
CA GLY A 33 -3.16 -18.72 -5.93
C GLY A 33 -2.68 -19.14 -4.54
N LEU A 34 -3.02 -18.39 -3.47
CA LEU A 34 -2.54 -18.62 -2.11
C LEU A 34 -3.68 -19.07 -1.18
N SER A 35 -3.36 -19.97 -0.28
CA SER A 35 -4.21 -20.28 0.88
C SER A 35 -4.21 -19.12 1.89
N GLU A 36 -5.20 -19.08 2.78
CA GLU A 36 -5.28 -18.08 3.86
C GLU A 36 -4.00 -18.03 4.73
N ALA A 37 -3.41 -19.20 5.00
CA ALA A 37 -2.17 -19.30 5.76
C ALA A 37 -0.97 -18.72 5.00
N GLU A 38 -0.92 -18.91 3.68
CA GLU A 38 0.11 -18.34 2.82
C GLU A 38 -0.04 -16.82 2.69
N VAL A 39 -1.28 -16.32 2.58
CA VAL A 39 -1.57 -14.88 2.60
C VAL A 39 -1.12 -14.25 3.91
N ALA A 40 -1.46 -14.84 5.07
CA ALA A 40 -1.03 -14.32 6.37
C ALA A 40 0.50 -14.28 6.51
N LYS A 41 1.18 -15.33 6.02
CA LYS A 41 2.65 -15.38 5.98
C LYS A 41 3.22 -14.31 5.05
N LEU A 42 2.64 -14.13 3.86
CA LEU A 42 3.04 -13.10 2.91
C LEU A 42 2.95 -11.71 3.55
N LYS A 43 1.80 -11.37 4.14
CA LYS A 43 1.58 -10.08 4.84
C LYS A 43 2.67 -9.83 5.88
N THR A 44 2.92 -10.81 6.75
CA THR A 44 3.96 -10.71 7.78
C THR A 44 5.36 -10.47 7.19
N ILE A 45 5.71 -11.15 6.10
CA ILE A 45 7.02 -11.01 5.45
C ILE A 45 7.17 -9.64 4.79
N VAL A 46 6.12 -9.20 4.09
CA VAL A 46 6.10 -7.91 3.39
C VAL A 46 6.23 -6.77 4.40
N GLU A 47 5.40 -6.76 5.46
CA GLU A 47 5.46 -5.76 6.54
C GLU A 47 6.87 -5.65 7.14
N ARG A 48 7.46 -6.79 7.55
CA ARG A 48 8.82 -6.83 8.10
C ARG A 48 9.89 -6.35 7.11
N SER A 49 9.69 -6.63 5.82
CA SER A 49 10.63 -6.21 4.77
C SER A 49 10.56 -4.70 4.60
N ILE A 50 9.37 -4.12 4.51
CA ILE A 50 9.15 -2.67 4.42
C ILE A 50 9.79 -1.97 5.60
N ASP A 51 9.52 -2.42 6.83
CA ASP A 51 10.12 -1.83 8.03
C ASP A 51 11.65 -1.83 8.01
N LYS A 52 12.25 -2.89 7.46
CA LYS A 52 13.70 -3.05 7.42
C LYS A 52 14.35 -2.20 6.32
N VAL A 53 13.73 -2.09 5.13
CA VAL A 53 14.43 -1.57 3.94
C VAL A 53 13.80 -0.34 3.28
N CYS A 54 12.58 0.07 3.64
CA CYS A 54 11.92 1.18 2.98
C CYS A 54 12.58 2.53 3.32
N THR A 55 13.42 3.03 2.43
CA THR A 55 14.10 4.31 2.61
C THR A 55 13.13 5.49 2.52
N VAL A 56 12.19 5.46 1.57
CA VAL A 56 11.17 6.51 1.41
C VAL A 56 10.29 6.62 2.65
N GLY A 57 9.73 5.50 3.13
CA GLY A 57 8.92 5.48 4.35
C GLY A 57 9.69 5.99 5.57
N ARG A 58 10.98 5.65 5.72
CA ARG A 58 11.83 6.19 6.80
C ARG A 58 12.01 7.70 6.72
N THR A 59 12.13 8.27 5.53
CA THR A 59 12.19 9.72 5.34
C THR A 59 10.88 10.38 5.75
N LEU A 60 9.75 9.77 5.39
CA LEU A 60 8.41 10.31 5.62
C LEU A 60 7.95 10.23 7.09
N LYS A 61 8.38 9.22 7.86
CA LYS A 61 7.98 8.99 9.27
C LYS A 61 8.16 10.20 10.21
N SER A 62 9.00 11.18 9.85
CA SER A 62 9.18 12.40 10.66
C SER A 62 8.09 13.46 10.46
N GLY A 63 7.29 13.37 9.39
CA GLY A 63 6.35 14.42 8.98
C GLY A 63 4.95 13.95 8.59
N THR A 64 4.74 12.64 8.47
CA THR A 64 3.44 12.02 8.18
C THR A 64 3.34 10.67 8.87
N GLU A 65 2.12 10.28 9.23
CA GLU A 65 1.80 8.88 9.48
C GLU A 65 1.73 8.14 8.14
N VAL A 66 2.19 6.88 8.11
CA VAL A 66 2.10 6.01 6.93
C VAL A 66 1.53 4.68 7.35
N THR A 67 0.39 4.30 6.77
CA THR A 67 -0.21 2.97 6.93
C THR A 67 0.02 2.14 5.68
N PHE A 68 0.07 0.82 5.84
CA PHE A 68 0.32 -0.10 4.74
C PHE A 68 -0.61 -1.31 4.84
N GLU A 69 -1.18 -1.73 3.71
CA GLU A 69 -1.96 -2.96 3.60
C GLU A 69 -1.63 -3.73 2.31
N VAL A 70 -1.68 -5.07 2.39
CA VAL A 70 -1.70 -5.95 1.21
C VAL A 70 -3.14 -6.30 0.87
N VAL A 71 -3.56 -5.94 -0.34
CA VAL A 71 -4.93 -6.09 -0.85
C VAL A 71 -4.92 -7.00 -2.08
N ASP A 72 -5.91 -7.89 -2.16
CA ASP A 72 -6.11 -8.73 -3.34
C ASP A 72 -6.49 -7.87 -4.55
N GLU A 73 -5.78 -8.01 -5.67
CA GLU A 73 -5.93 -7.14 -6.85
C GLU A 73 -7.38 -7.05 -7.38
N PRO A 74 -8.15 -8.16 -7.49
CA PRO A 74 -9.55 -8.09 -7.88
C PRO A 74 -10.43 -7.30 -6.90
N LEU A 75 -10.10 -7.28 -5.60
CA LEU A 75 -10.79 -6.47 -4.60
C LEU A 75 -10.38 -5.00 -4.71
N ALA A 76 -9.08 -4.73 -4.81
CA ALA A 76 -8.53 -3.39 -4.99
C ALA A 76 -9.11 -2.69 -6.23
N ARG A 77 -9.25 -3.41 -7.34
CA ARG A 77 -9.87 -2.88 -8.57
C ARG A 77 -11.32 -2.44 -8.36
N ARG A 78 -12.07 -3.08 -7.46
CA ARG A 78 -13.46 -2.70 -7.14
C ARG A 78 -13.51 -1.48 -6.24
N GLU A 79 -12.60 -1.39 -5.28
CA GLU A 79 -12.54 -0.30 -4.30
C GLU A 79 -11.96 0.98 -4.91
N PHE A 80 -10.90 0.87 -5.72
CA PHE A 80 -10.15 2.01 -6.27
C PHE A 80 -10.36 2.24 -7.77
N GLY A 81 -11.05 1.35 -8.48
CA GLY A 81 -11.19 1.37 -9.95
C GLY A 81 -11.93 2.58 -10.53
N THR A 82 -12.48 3.46 -9.69
CA THR A 82 -13.15 4.69 -10.13
C THR A 82 -12.18 5.87 -10.28
N ASP A 83 -10.97 5.83 -9.68
CA ASP A 83 -9.98 6.91 -9.75
C ASP A 83 -9.02 6.80 -10.94
N ALA A 84 -8.79 5.60 -11.48
CA ALA A 84 -7.89 5.40 -12.62
C ALA A 84 -8.41 6.02 -13.94
N ALA A 85 -9.69 6.38 -14.01
CA ALA A 85 -10.31 6.99 -15.20
C ALA A 85 -10.21 8.54 -15.24
N ARG A 86 -9.51 9.18 -14.28
CA ARG A 86 -9.44 10.64 -14.15
C ARG A 86 -8.04 11.26 -14.11
N ALA A 87 -7.01 10.53 -14.53
CA ALA A 87 -5.68 11.09 -14.77
C ALA A 87 -5.42 11.32 -16.26
#